data_AF-C1ML09-F1
#
_entry.id   AF-C1ML09-F1
#
_cell.length_a   1.000
_cell.length_b   1.000
_cell.length_c   1.000
_cell.angle_alpha   90.00
_cell.angle_beta   90.00
_cell.angle_gamma   90.00
#
_symmetry.space_group_name_H-M   'P 1'
#
loop_
_entity.id
_entity.type
_entity.pdbx_description
1 polymer ?
#
loop_
_entity_poly.entity_id
_entity_poly.type
_entity_poly.pdbx_seq_one_letter_code
_entity_poly.pdbx_strand_id
1 'polypeptide(L)'
;MGPIILSANDHERIVKCVEATRISASNPHKSERKLLKSLSDERAARWPNTLEAQRSYKITEEVAKKEFEESSRVALDESEAKRRAEDRRLQIGRANKMLYDSTDRVKSFHSSLLLSDVLKEREKQIEYKELCETLKAKRDAVFIKEQTIARELAEHAEAKKTNERKQAAYAQKNAQLHQLEQIKRDLLNKKEAVLIEGEMIKRIALEREVEAKMKEANRSMAAITVNNATARANQALDMYKAEQRDDEFELDAQIDQFALQKRRVNEARSAREDAKRKEAQGRRDKMVTLMEADLASRRATMIRYATKGVEDKVAADAVNEHEQKQEREESLRIIDRSRTQQLMIRAAEKARAAKDDASFVRQWKLRNDKLQREEEEEKLEVMTRAKMLQNAHLKQIGRKVRQAVAAREQELFDFKNTKRVAMEDDEMFKHYTNACMDEWAYQKKDLRPMLMELTKQRDKVS
;
A
#
# COMPACT_ATOMS: atom_id res chain seq x y z
N MET A 1 -64.07 78.49 -55.29
CA MET A 1 -65.40 78.37 -54.67
C MET A 1 -66.00 79.76 -54.62
N GLY A 2 -67.04 80.05 -55.40
CA GLY A 2 -67.75 81.34 -55.30
C GLY A 2 -68.67 81.38 -54.06
N PRO A 3 -68.96 82.55 -53.49
CA PRO A 3 -69.85 82.66 -52.34
C PRO A 3 -71.29 82.30 -52.73
N ILE A 4 -71.89 81.38 -51.97
CA ILE A 4 -73.29 80.97 -52.15
C ILE A 4 -74.19 82.04 -51.54
N ILE A 5 -74.97 82.73 -52.37
CA ILE A 5 -75.95 83.71 -51.92
C ILE A 5 -77.24 82.96 -51.59
N LEU A 6 -77.50 82.74 -50.30
CA LEU A 6 -78.76 82.17 -49.81
C LEU A 6 -79.88 83.20 -49.93
N SER A 7 -81.04 82.77 -50.43
CA SER A 7 -82.26 83.60 -50.43
C SER A 7 -82.75 83.85 -49.01
N ALA A 8 -83.28 85.04 -48.73
CA ALA A 8 -83.85 85.39 -47.42
C ALA A 8 -84.93 84.39 -46.97
N ASN A 9 -85.67 83.81 -47.93
CA ASN A 9 -86.70 82.82 -47.67
C ASN A 9 -86.13 81.48 -47.14
N ASP A 10 -84.95 81.06 -47.61
CA ASP A 10 -84.27 79.87 -47.09
C ASP A 10 -83.69 80.11 -45.70
N HIS A 11 -83.22 81.32 -45.42
CA HIS A 11 -82.77 81.70 -44.07
C HIS A 11 -83.91 81.62 -43.05
N GLU A 12 -85.09 82.20 -43.34
CA GLU A 12 -86.26 82.08 -42.46
C GLU A 12 -86.72 80.63 -42.27
N ARG A 13 -86.68 79.80 -43.34
CA ARG A 13 -87.06 78.39 -43.25
C ARG A 13 -86.12 77.59 -42.34
N ILE A 14 -84.81 77.87 -42.41
CA ILE A 14 -83.80 77.26 -41.53
C ILE A 14 -84.05 77.68 -40.07
N VAL A 15 -84.28 78.98 -39.80
CA VAL A 15 -84.55 79.48 -38.44
C VAL A 15 -85.78 78.79 -37.83
N LYS A 16 -86.91 78.72 -38.55
CA LYS A 16 -88.13 78.04 -38.07
C LYS A 16 -87.91 76.55 -37.78
N CYS A 17 -87.14 75.83 -38.61
CA CYS A 17 -86.81 74.43 -38.34
C CYS A 17 -85.96 74.25 -37.07
N VAL A 18 -85.00 75.15 -36.82
CA VAL A 18 -84.16 75.11 -35.61
C VAL A 18 -84.99 75.42 -34.36
N GLU A 19 -85.91 76.37 -34.42
CA GLU A 19 -86.81 76.71 -33.31
C GLU A 19 -87.79 75.57 -32.96
N ALA A 20 -88.42 74.94 -33.97
CA ALA A 20 -89.26 73.76 -33.76
C ALA A 20 -88.49 72.60 -33.10
N THR A 21 -87.22 72.43 -33.46
CA THR A 21 -86.35 71.39 -32.88
C THR A 21 -85.98 71.73 -31.42
N ARG A 22 -85.74 73.01 -31.10
CA ARG A 22 -85.50 73.48 -29.73
C ARG A 22 -86.67 73.19 -28.79
N ILE A 23 -87.91 73.42 -29.24
CA ILE A 23 -89.11 73.20 -28.41
C ILE A 23 -89.26 71.70 -28.05
N SER A 24 -88.91 70.78 -28.95
CA SER A 24 -88.93 69.31 -28.69
C SER A 24 -87.84 68.82 -27.70
N ALA A 25 -86.81 69.64 -27.44
CA ALA A 25 -85.79 69.33 -26.45
C ALA A 25 -86.25 69.60 -25.01
N SER A 26 -87.16 70.56 -24.81
CA SER A 26 -87.71 70.96 -23.51
C SER A 26 -88.86 70.06 -23.03
N ASN A 27 -88.73 68.75 -23.18
CA ASN A 27 -89.72 67.79 -22.69
C ASN A 27 -89.26 67.24 -21.32
N PRO A 28 -89.87 67.63 -20.19
CA PRO A 28 -89.35 67.36 -18.83
C PRO A 28 -89.19 65.87 -18.51
N HIS A 29 -90.00 65.02 -19.15
CA HIS A 29 -89.88 63.57 -19.04
C HIS A 29 -88.53 63.02 -19.56
N LYS A 30 -87.81 63.74 -20.44
CA LYS A 30 -86.47 63.32 -20.91
C LYS A 30 -85.38 63.57 -19.86
N SER A 31 -85.46 64.66 -19.09
CA SER A 31 -84.49 64.96 -18.02
C SER A 31 -84.72 64.07 -16.80
N GLU A 32 -85.98 63.89 -16.40
CA GLU A 32 -86.36 63.00 -15.30
C GLU A 32 -85.96 61.54 -15.60
N ARG A 33 -86.22 61.06 -16.83
CA ARG A 33 -85.78 59.72 -17.27
C ARG A 33 -84.26 59.54 -17.25
N LYS A 34 -83.46 60.59 -17.49
CA LYS A 34 -81.99 60.54 -17.35
C LYS A 34 -81.56 60.43 -15.89
N LEU A 35 -82.18 61.21 -14.99
CA LEU A 35 -81.89 61.15 -13.55
C LEU A 35 -82.29 59.81 -12.93
N LEU A 36 -83.47 59.29 -13.28
CA LEU A 36 -83.91 57.96 -12.85
C LEU A 36 -83.02 56.85 -13.44
N LYS A 37 -82.50 57.03 -14.66
CA LYS A 37 -81.53 56.11 -15.27
C LYS A 37 -80.20 56.14 -14.53
N SER A 38 -79.63 57.30 -14.20
CA SER A 38 -78.37 57.36 -13.44
C SER A 38 -78.51 56.77 -12.03
N LEU A 39 -79.60 57.08 -11.31
CA LEU A 39 -79.91 56.47 -10.01
C LEU A 39 -80.13 54.95 -10.12
N SER A 40 -80.67 54.46 -11.24
CA SER A 40 -80.79 53.02 -11.50
C SER A 40 -79.44 52.38 -11.79
N ASP A 41 -78.56 53.05 -12.55
CA ASP A 41 -77.23 52.55 -12.90
C ASP A 41 -76.29 52.55 -11.68
N GLU A 42 -76.35 53.56 -10.83
CA GLU A 42 -75.65 53.60 -9.53
C GLU A 42 -76.09 52.48 -8.58
N ARG A 43 -77.38 52.08 -8.61
CA ARG A 43 -77.90 50.94 -7.84
C ARG A 43 -77.46 49.62 -8.45
N ALA A 44 -77.54 49.48 -9.78
CA ALA A 44 -77.12 48.29 -10.51
C ALA A 44 -75.61 48.02 -10.39
N ALA A 45 -74.78 49.06 -10.34
CA ALA A 45 -73.33 48.94 -10.09
C ALA A 45 -72.99 48.31 -8.73
N ARG A 46 -73.91 48.37 -7.75
CA ARG A 46 -73.76 47.76 -6.42
C ARG A 46 -74.37 46.35 -6.32
N TRP A 47 -74.98 45.84 -7.40
CA TRP A 47 -75.60 44.52 -7.41
C TRP A 47 -74.56 43.43 -7.73
N PRO A 48 -74.25 42.51 -6.78
CA PRO A 48 -73.20 41.50 -6.95
C PRO A 48 -73.59 40.39 -7.94
N ASN A 49 -74.85 40.35 -8.38
CA ASN A 49 -75.42 39.35 -9.27
C ASN A 49 -75.60 39.85 -10.72
N THR A 50 -75.05 41.02 -11.09
CA THR A 50 -74.99 41.44 -12.50
C THR A 50 -73.98 40.59 -13.27
N LEU A 51 -74.19 40.43 -14.58
CA LEU A 51 -73.25 39.68 -15.45
C LEU A 51 -71.85 40.31 -15.45
N GLU A 52 -71.76 41.62 -15.30
CA GLU A 52 -70.48 42.36 -15.21
C GLU A 52 -69.79 42.10 -13.87
N ALA A 53 -70.52 42.14 -12.74
CA ALA A 53 -69.98 41.77 -11.42
C ALA A 53 -69.52 40.30 -11.37
N GLN A 54 -70.28 39.38 -11.96
CA GLN A 54 -69.89 37.96 -12.04
C GLN A 54 -68.63 37.75 -12.89
N ARG A 55 -68.50 38.48 -14.01
CA ARG A 55 -67.29 38.46 -14.85
C ARG A 55 -66.09 39.06 -14.12
N SER A 56 -66.25 40.19 -13.44
CA SER A 56 -65.15 40.81 -12.69
C SER A 56 -64.71 39.92 -11.53
N TYR A 57 -65.66 39.32 -10.79
CA TYR A 57 -65.37 38.35 -9.72
C TYR A 57 -64.54 37.16 -10.24
N LYS A 58 -64.98 36.52 -11.33
CA LYS A 58 -64.25 35.41 -11.96
C LYS A 58 -62.83 35.82 -12.40
N ILE A 59 -62.67 37.01 -12.95
CA ILE A 59 -61.35 37.53 -13.33
C ILE A 59 -60.48 37.77 -12.08
N THR A 60 -61.02 38.36 -11.01
CA THR A 60 -60.27 38.55 -9.76
C THR A 60 -59.90 37.23 -9.08
N GLU A 61 -60.76 36.22 -9.16
CA GLU A 61 -60.49 34.87 -8.65
C GLU A 61 -59.40 34.16 -9.47
N GLU A 62 -59.44 34.28 -10.81
CA GLU A 62 -58.38 33.76 -11.69
C GLU A 62 -57.04 34.48 -11.49
N VAL A 63 -57.05 35.79 -11.19
CA VAL A 63 -55.84 36.56 -10.84
C VAL A 63 -55.30 36.14 -9.48
N ALA A 64 -56.13 36.12 -8.43
CA ALA A 64 -55.73 35.71 -7.09
C ALA A 64 -55.19 34.26 -7.07
N LYS A 65 -55.78 33.36 -7.86
CA LYS A 65 -55.26 32.00 -8.04
C LYS A 65 -53.88 31.98 -8.69
N LYS A 66 -53.65 32.78 -9.74
CA LYS A 66 -52.32 32.89 -10.40
C LYS A 66 -51.28 33.52 -9.48
N GLU A 67 -51.64 34.53 -8.69
CA GLU A 67 -50.78 35.15 -7.69
C GLU A 67 -50.40 34.16 -6.57
N PHE A 68 -51.35 33.31 -6.14
CA PHE A 68 -51.09 32.22 -5.19
C PHE A 68 -50.17 31.13 -5.78
N GLU A 69 -50.40 30.73 -7.04
CA GLU A 69 -49.54 29.77 -7.74
C GLU A 69 -48.11 30.32 -7.93
N GLU A 70 -47.96 31.59 -8.29
CA GLU A 70 -46.66 32.21 -8.51
C GLU A 70 -45.90 32.47 -7.19
N SER A 71 -46.57 32.95 -6.15
CA SER A 71 -45.95 33.07 -4.81
C SER A 71 -45.53 31.71 -4.24
N SER A 72 -46.29 30.65 -4.51
CA SER A 72 -45.90 29.27 -4.17
C SER A 72 -44.63 28.81 -4.93
N ARG A 73 -44.48 29.18 -6.21
CA ARG A 73 -43.26 28.90 -6.99
C ARG A 73 -42.06 29.68 -6.46
N VAL A 74 -42.21 30.99 -6.22
CA VAL A 74 -41.14 31.83 -5.66
C VAL A 74 -40.64 31.30 -4.31
N ALA A 75 -41.56 30.85 -3.44
CA ALA A 75 -41.19 30.22 -2.17
C ALA A 75 -40.44 28.88 -2.36
N LEU A 76 -40.83 28.08 -3.36
CA LEU A 76 -40.13 26.85 -3.72
C LEU A 76 -38.73 27.16 -4.25
N ASP A 77 -38.59 28.09 -5.20
CA ASP A 77 -37.31 28.53 -5.77
C ASP A 77 -36.37 29.08 -4.69
N GLU A 78 -36.88 29.85 -3.73
CA GLU A 78 -36.10 30.34 -2.58
C GLU A 78 -35.62 29.17 -1.69
N SER A 79 -36.48 28.18 -1.45
CA SER A 79 -36.12 26.99 -0.66
C SER A 79 -35.07 26.12 -1.36
N GLU A 80 -35.17 25.95 -2.68
CA GLU A 80 -34.19 25.22 -3.48
C GLU A 80 -32.88 26.00 -3.62
N ALA A 81 -32.93 27.33 -3.75
CA ALA A 81 -31.75 28.18 -3.77
C ALA A 81 -30.98 28.08 -2.45
N LYS A 82 -31.67 28.13 -1.30
CA LYS A 82 -31.09 27.87 0.02
C LYS A 82 -30.45 26.49 0.10
N ARG A 83 -31.15 25.44 -0.35
CA ARG A 83 -30.62 24.07 -0.38
C ARG A 83 -29.38 23.94 -1.26
N ARG A 84 -29.40 24.46 -2.50
CA ARG A 84 -28.24 24.46 -3.41
C ARG A 84 -27.05 25.23 -2.83
N ALA A 85 -27.30 26.35 -2.14
CA ALA A 85 -26.27 27.12 -1.46
C ALA A 85 -25.63 26.33 -0.30
N GLU A 86 -26.43 25.63 0.49
CA GLU A 86 -25.97 24.73 1.56
C GLU A 86 -25.19 23.52 1.01
N ASP A 87 -25.73 22.83 0.00
CA ASP A 87 -25.04 21.70 -0.66
C ASP A 87 -23.68 22.15 -1.24
N ARG A 88 -23.62 23.34 -1.87
CA ARG A 88 -22.38 23.95 -2.34
C ARG A 88 -21.43 24.31 -1.19
N ARG A 89 -21.95 24.85 -0.08
CA ARG A 89 -21.16 25.17 1.13
C ARG A 89 -20.53 23.91 1.73
N LEU A 90 -21.29 22.82 1.81
CA LEU A 90 -20.81 21.52 2.30
C LEU A 90 -19.77 20.89 1.36
N GLN A 91 -19.97 20.96 0.04
CA GLN A 91 -18.98 20.49 -0.94
C GLN A 91 -17.66 21.26 -0.86
N ILE A 92 -17.73 22.59 -0.78
CA ILE A 92 -16.54 23.45 -0.61
C ILE A 92 -15.86 23.16 0.75
N GLY A 93 -16.62 23.04 1.83
CA GLY A 93 -16.09 22.70 3.15
C GLY A 93 -15.36 21.34 3.16
N ARG A 94 -15.93 20.33 2.50
CA ARG A 94 -15.29 19.02 2.32
C ARG A 94 -14.01 19.11 1.47
N ALA A 95 -14.04 19.86 0.37
CA ALA A 95 -12.86 20.05 -0.49
C ALA A 95 -11.73 20.77 0.26
N ASN A 96 -12.05 21.86 0.97
CA ASN A 96 -11.09 22.59 1.79
C ASN A 96 -10.49 21.71 2.89
N LYS A 97 -11.31 20.89 3.57
CA LYS A 97 -10.81 19.90 4.54
C LYS A 97 -9.86 18.90 3.88
N MET A 98 -10.23 18.31 2.73
CA MET A 98 -9.36 17.35 2.03
C MET A 98 -8.04 17.97 1.58
N LEU A 99 -8.04 19.23 1.13
CA LEU A 99 -6.82 19.96 0.80
C LEU A 99 -5.95 20.19 2.04
N TYR A 100 -6.56 20.61 3.16
CA TYR A 100 -5.86 20.83 4.42
C TYR A 100 -5.25 19.54 5.00
N ASP A 101 -6.03 18.46 5.05
CA ASP A 101 -5.60 17.12 5.46
C ASP A 101 -4.47 16.59 4.55
N SER A 102 -4.43 17.03 3.28
CA SER A 102 -3.36 16.69 2.33
C SER A 102 -2.06 17.48 2.50
N THR A 103 -1.97 18.47 3.38
CA THR A 103 -0.72 19.20 3.64
C THR A 103 0.29 18.33 4.41
N ASP A 104 1.58 18.41 4.07
CA ASP A 104 2.61 17.52 4.65
C ASP A 104 2.88 17.76 6.14
N ARG A 105 2.41 18.87 6.70
CA ARG A 105 2.40 19.12 8.14
C ARG A 105 1.28 18.32 8.82
N VAL A 106 0.07 18.38 8.27
CA VAL A 106 -1.10 17.67 8.78
C VAL A 106 -0.96 16.16 8.56
N LYS A 107 -0.44 15.69 7.43
CA LYS A 107 -0.13 14.26 7.19
C LYS A 107 0.82 13.67 8.23
N SER A 108 1.90 14.38 8.56
CA SER A 108 2.88 13.89 9.55
C SER A 108 2.27 13.83 10.95
N PHE A 109 1.49 14.86 11.32
CA PHE A 109 0.73 14.85 12.57
C PHE A 109 -0.29 13.69 12.63
N HIS A 110 -0.99 13.39 11.53
CA HIS A 110 -1.84 12.20 11.42
C HIS A 110 -1.07 10.89 11.58
N SER A 111 0.18 10.80 11.09
CA SER A 111 1.01 9.61 11.32
C SER A 111 1.37 9.42 12.81
N SER A 112 1.56 10.53 13.54
CA SER A 112 1.76 10.51 15.00
C SER A 112 0.48 10.18 15.78
N LEU A 113 -0.68 10.67 15.35
CA LEU A 113 -1.99 10.26 15.87
C LEU A 113 -2.20 8.75 15.71
N LEU A 114 -1.92 8.21 14.51
CA LEU A 114 -2.02 6.77 14.25
C LEU A 114 -1.03 5.95 15.10
N LEU A 115 0.19 6.45 15.32
CA LEU A 115 1.16 5.79 16.21
C LEU A 115 0.65 5.71 17.65
N SER A 116 -0.03 6.76 18.15
CA SER A 116 -0.68 6.74 19.47
C SER A 116 -1.74 5.63 19.58
N ASP A 117 -2.55 5.46 18.53
CA ASP A 117 -3.58 4.42 18.47
C ASP A 117 -2.96 3.02 18.46
N VAL A 118 -1.93 2.81 17.63
CA VAL A 118 -1.18 1.53 17.56
C VAL A 118 -0.51 1.18 18.89
N LEU A 119 0.05 2.15 19.61
CA LEU A 119 0.63 1.92 20.94
C LEU A 119 -0.44 1.43 21.94
N LYS A 120 -1.62 2.07 21.97
CA LYS A 120 -2.73 1.66 22.83
C LYS A 120 -3.32 0.29 22.45
N GLU A 121 -3.40 -0.03 21.17
CA GLU A 121 -3.76 -1.38 20.73
C GLU A 121 -2.71 -2.40 21.14
N ARG A 122 -1.42 -2.03 21.11
CA ARG A 122 -0.33 -2.90 21.52
C ARG A 122 -0.36 -3.21 23.02
N GLU A 123 -0.68 -2.23 23.86
CA GLU A 123 -0.91 -2.44 25.30
C GLU A 123 -2.00 -3.49 25.54
N LYS A 124 -3.17 -3.33 24.90
CA LYS A 124 -4.27 -4.31 24.98
C LYS A 124 -3.88 -5.71 24.48
N GLN A 125 -3.05 -5.82 23.44
CA GLN A 125 -2.53 -7.10 22.97
C GLN A 125 -1.62 -7.78 24.00
N ILE A 126 -0.83 -7.00 24.76
CA ILE A 126 0.03 -7.51 25.83
C ILE A 126 -0.84 -7.99 27.00
N GLU A 127 -1.80 -7.18 27.47
CA GLU A 127 -2.78 -7.56 28.51
C GLU A 127 -3.52 -8.86 28.13
N TYR A 128 -3.99 -8.97 26.88
CA TYR A 128 -4.66 -10.17 26.39
C TYR A 128 -3.74 -11.39 26.34
N LYS A 129 -2.47 -11.21 25.94
CA LYS A 129 -1.47 -12.29 25.92
C LYS A 129 -1.18 -12.80 27.33
N GLU A 130 -0.99 -11.90 28.29
CA GLU A 130 -0.81 -12.25 29.72
C GLU A 130 -2.02 -13.01 30.26
N LEU A 131 -3.24 -12.54 29.97
CA LEU A 131 -4.46 -13.26 30.33
C LEU A 131 -4.49 -14.68 29.72
N CYS A 132 -4.15 -14.83 28.44
CA CYS A 132 -4.05 -16.15 27.80
C CYS A 132 -2.97 -17.04 28.43
N GLU A 133 -1.83 -16.49 28.84
CA GLU A 133 -0.76 -17.23 29.51
C GLU A 133 -1.17 -17.70 30.91
N THR A 134 -1.85 -16.85 31.69
CA THR A 134 -2.39 -17.28 33.00
C THR A 134 -3.48 -18.35 32.87
N LEU A 135 -4.32 -18.30 31.83
CA LEU A 135 -5.33 -19.32 31.57
C LEU A 135 -4.71 -20.66 31.11
N LYS A 136 -3.65 -20.61 30.29
CA LYS A 136 -2.86 -21.81 29.93
C LYS A 136 -2.22 -22.43 31.16
N ALA A 137 -1.52 -21.64 31.97
CA ALA A 137 -0.89 -22.12 33.20
C ALA A 137 -1.90 -22.77 34.17
N LYS A 138 -3.11 -22.22 34.29
CA LYS A 138 -4.21 -22.84 35.07
C LYS A 138 -4.67 -24.17 34.47
N ARG A 139 -4.83 -24.26 33.14
CA ARG A 139 -5.20 -25.51 32.45
C ARG A 139 -4.12 -26.58 32.63
N ASP A 140 -2.85 -26.23 32.44
CA ASP A 140 -1.73 -27.16 32.55
C ASP A 140 -1.59 -27.66 34.00
N ALA A 141 -1.81 -26.80 35.00
CA ALA A 141 -1.84 -27.19 36.41
C ALA A 141 -3.00 -28.14 36.76
N VAL A 142 -4.15 -28.07 36.08
CA VAL A 142 -5.24 -29.04 36.22
C VAL A 142 -4.85 -30.38 35.57
N PHE A 143 -4.34 -30.35 34.34
CA PHE A 143 -3.90 -31.55 33.62
C PHE A 143 -2.80 -32.32 34.37
N ILE A 144 -1.83 -31.62 34.95
CA ILE A 144 -0.78 -32.24 35.79
C ILE A 144 -1.41 -32.94 37.01
N LYS A 145 -2.40 -32.34 37.67
CA LYS A 145 -3.10 -32.96 38.82
C LYS A 145 -3.89 -34.20 38.42
N GLU A 146 -4.57 -34.17 37.28
CA GLU A 146 -5.26 -35.34 36.72
C GLU A 146 -4.25 -36.46 36.43
N GLN A 147 -3.10 -36.12 35.85
CA GLN A 147 -2.03 -37.07 35.56
C GLN A 147 -1.37 -37.65 36.83
N THR A 148 -1.17 -36.85 37.89
CA THR A 148 -0.63 -37.38 39.16
C THR A 148 -1.62 -38.34 39.83
N ILE A 149 -2.91 -38.00 39.86
CA ILE A 149 -3.96 -38.89 40.41
C ILE A 149 -4.03 -40.20 39.60
N ALA A 150 -4.01 -40.12 38.26
CA ALA A 150 -4.01 -41.30 37.40
C ALA A 150 -2.78 -42.20 37.62
N ARG A 151 -1.60 -41.60 37.84
CA ARG A 151 -0.37 -42.34 38.19
C ARG A 151 -0.47 -43.00 39.56
N GLU A 152 -0.91 -42.27 40.58
CA GLU A 152 -1.09 -42.80 41.96
C GLU A 152 -2.07 -43.98 41.97
N LEU A 153 -3.19 -43.89 41.23
CA LEU A 153 -4.14 -44.99 41.08
C LEU A 153 -3.52 -46.21 40.38
N ALA A 154 -2.67 -46.00 39.35
CA ALA A 154 -1.97 -47.08 38.66
C ALA A 154 -0.91 -47.75 39.56
N GLU A 155 -0.13 -46.95 40.31
CA GLU A 155 0.85 -47.44 41.30
C GLU A 155 0.16 -48.24 42.42
N HIS A 156 -0.98 -47.77 42.94
CA HIS A 156 -1.80 -48.52 43.90
C HIS A 156 -2.35 -49.83 43.33
N ALA A 157 -2.79 -49.86 42.06
CA ALA A 157 -3.27 -51.07 41.41
C ALA A 157 -2.14 -52.10 41.19
N GLU A 158 -0.94 -51.65 40.83
CA GLU A 158 0.24 -52.53 40.72
C GLU A 158 0.69 -53.04 42.09
N ALA A 159 0.74 -52.18 43.11
CA ALA A 159 1.05 -52.56 44.49
C ALA A 159 0.06 -53.62 45.03
N LYS A 160 -1.23 -53.48 44.72
CA LYS A 160 -2.23 -54.50 45.05
C LYS A 160 -1.95 -55.83 44.35
N LYS A 161 -1.74 -55.80 43.03
CA LYS A 161 -1.47 -57.01 42.21
C LYS A 161 -0.16 -57.71 42.58
N THR A 162 0.88 -56.97 42.95
CA THR A 162 2.15 -57.53 43.44
C THR A 162 2.00 -58.12 44.84
N ASN A 163 1.19 -57.51 45.71
CA ASN A 163 0.85 -58.08 47.02
C ASN A 163 0.01 -59.36 46.90
N GLU A 164 -1.01 -59.38 46.02
CA GLU A 164 -1.79 -60.59 45.70
C GLU A 164 -0.90 -61.74 45.19
N ARG A 165 0.05 -61.44 44.29
CA ARG A 165 1.07 -62.41 43.83
C ARG A 165 1.95 -62.92 44.97
N LYS A 166 2.40 -62.04 45.88
CA LYS A 166 3.17 -62.43 47.07
C LYS A 166 2.35 -63.35 47.98
N GLN A 167 1.10 -62.98 48.27
CA GLN A 167 0.19 -63.79 49.09
C GLN A 167 -0.07 -65.17 48.48
N ALA A 168 -0.31 -65.26 47.16
CA ALA A 168 -0.46 -66.53 46.45
C ALA A 168 0.81 -67.40 46.53
N ALA A 169 2.00 -66.81 46.37
CA ALA A 169 3.27 -67.51 46.51
C ALA A 169 3.52 -68.01 47.95
N TYR A 170 3.16 -67.20 48.97
CA TYR A 170 3.20 -67.63 50.38
C TYR A 170 2.22 -68.79 50.65
N ALA A 171 0.99 -68.72 50.12
CA ALA A 171 0.02 -69.80 50.25
C ALA A 171 0.50 -71.10 49.60
N GLN A 172 1.08 -71.01 48.39
CA GLN A 172 1.69 -72.16 47.70
C GLN A 172 2.86 -72.76 48.49
N LYS A 173 3.76 -71.91 49.01
CA LYS A 173 4.88 -72.34 49.87
C LYS A 173 4.38 -73.07 51.12
N ASN A 174 3.36 -72.55 51.79
CA ASN A 174 2.78 -73.17 52.99
C ASN A 174 2.13 -74.52 52.67
N ALA A 175 1.42 -74.63 51.54
CA ALA A 175 0.87 -75.90 51.06
C ALA A 175 1.97 -76.94 50.78
N GLN A 176 3.07 -76.54 50.12
CA GLN A 176 4.24 -77.40 49.89
C GLN A 176 4.92 -77.85 51.19
N LEU A 177 5.04 -76.97 52.18
CA LEU A 177 5.57 -77.32 53.50
C LEU A 177 4.69 -78.38 54.19
N HIS A 178 3.37 -78.22 54.19
CA HIS A 178 2.46 -79.25 54.73
C HIS A 178 2.52 -80.57 53.97
N GLN A 179 2.68 -80.56 52.64
CA GLN A 179 2.91 -81.80 51.87
C GLN A 179 4.22 -82.50 52.28
N LEU A 180 5.30 -81.75 52.48
CA LEU A 180 6.57 -82.30 52.98
C LEU A 180 6.45 -82.86 54.40
N GLU A 181 5.65 -82.23 55.27
CA GLU A 181 5.34 -82.77 56.60
C GLU A 181 4.52 -84.07 56.54
N GLN A 182 3.53 -84.15 55.64
CA GLN A 182 2.75 -85.37 55.40
C GLN A 182 3.67 -86.51 54.92
N ILE A 183 4.51 -86.25 53.90
CA ILE A 183 5.48 -87.23 53.40
C ILE A 183 6.45 -87.70 54.50
N LYS A 184 6.89 -86.80 55.39
CA LYS A 184 7.72 -87.17 56.55
C LYS A 184 6.98 -88.08 57.53
N ARG A 185 5.72 -87.79 57.84
CA ARG A 185 4.87 -88.64 58.70
C ARG A 185 4.66 -90.01 58.06
N ASP A 186 4.33 -90.07 56.76
CA ASP A 186 4.16 -91.33 56.02
C ASP A 186 5.45 -92.16 55.98
N LEU A 187 6.62 -91.51 55.87
CA LEU A 187 7.91 -92.19 55.92
C LEU A 187 8.21 -92.76 57.31
N LEU A 188 7.85 -92.05 58.38
CA LEU A 188 7.97 -92.56 59.76
C LEU A 188 7.04 -93.76 59.97
N ASN A 189 5.76 -93.64 59.60
CA ASN A 189 4.79 -94.74 59.65
C ASN A 189 5.26 -95.97 58.86
N LYS A 190 5.87 -95.77 57.67
CA LYS A 190 6.48 -96.86 56.89
C LYS A 190 7.68 -97.50 57.59
N LYS A 191 8.53 -96.72 58.28
CA LYS A 191 9.65 -97.26 59.07
C LYS A 191 9.15 -98.08 60.27
N GLU A 192 8.11 -97.62 60.95
CA GLU A 192 7.47 -98.35 62.04
C GLU A 192 6.85 -99.67 61.52
N ALA A 193 6.15 -99.64 60.39
CA ALA A 193 5.62 -100.85 59.75
C ALA A 193 6.72 -101.86 59.38
N VAL A 194 7.84 -101.41 58.80
CA VAL A 194 9.01 -102.27 58.48
C VAL A 194 9.68 -102.82 59.74
N LEU A 195 9.69 -102.07 60.85
CA LEU A 195 10.16 -102.57 62.15
C LEU A 195 9.29 -103.71 62.67
N ILE A 196 7.96 -103.53 62.65
CA ILE A 196 6.98 -104.54 63.07
C ILE A 196 7.05 -105.78 62.17
N GLU A 197 7.19 -105.60 60.85
CA GLU A 197 7.38 -106.69 59.89
C GLU A 197 8.70 -107.44 60.16
N GLY A 198 9.79 -106.72 60.43
CA GLY A 198 11.09 -107.31 60.80
C GLY A 198 11.03 -108.11 62.10
N GLU A 199 10.23 -107.69 63.08
CA GLU A 199 9.97 -108.46 64.31
C GLU A 199 9.13 -109.71 64.06
N MET A 200 8.10 -109.62 63.20
CA MET A 200 7.36 -110.81 62.74
C MET A 200 8.27 -111.81 62.01
N ILE A 201 9.12 -111.34 61.09
CA ILE A 201 10.07 -112.20 60.35
C ILE A 201 11.03 -112.90 61.33
N LYS A 202 11.55 -112.20 62.35
CA LYS A 202 12.37 -112.82 63.40
C LYS A 202 11.63 -113.92 64.16
N ARG A 203 10.35 -113.69 64.53
CA ARG A 203 9.52 -114.71 65.21
C ARG A 203 9.30 -115.94 64.34
N ILE A 204 8.95 -115.74 63.06
CA ILE A 204 8.76 -116.82 62.07
C ILE A 204 10.07 -117.58 61.81
N ALA A 205 11.21 -116.89 61.78
CA ALA A 205 12.52 -117.53 61.61
C ALA A 205 12.87 -118.44 62.81
N LEU A 206 12.56 -118.00 64.03
CA LEU A 206 12.73 -118.78 65.26
C LEU A 206 11.85 -120.04 65.27
N GLU A 207 10.57 -119.92 64.88
CA GLU A 207 9.66 -121.08 64.72
C GLU A 207 10.19 -122.07 63.66
N ARG A 208 10.69 -121.57 62.52
CA ARG A 208 11.31 -122.40 61.48
C ARG A 208 12.60 -123.07 61.94
N GLU A 209 13.40 -122.45 62.82
CA GLU A 209 14.60 -123.07 63.39
C GLU A 209 14.23 -124.25 64.31
N VAL A 210 13.15 -124.13 65.09
CA VAL A 210 12.59 -125.22 65.90
C VAL A 210 12.08 -126.36 65.01
N GLU A 211 11.32 -126.06 63.95
CA GLU A 211 10.90 -127.08 62.97
C GLU A 211 12.11 -127.76 62.28
N ALA A 212 13.15 -127.00 61.95
CA ALA A 212 14.33 -127.52 61.29
C ALA A 212 15.05 -128.55 62.16
N LYS A 213 15.24 -128.26 63.45
CA LYS A 213 15.84 -129.21 64.42
C LYS A 213 15.02 -130.49 64.56
N MET A 214 13.69 -130.40 64.56
CA MET A 214 12.80 -131.57 64.56
C MET A 214 12.90 -132.39 63.26
N LYS A 215 13.01 -131.73 62.10
CA LYS A 215 13.22 -132.38 60.80
C LYS A 215 14.63 -132.99 60.67
N GLU A 216 15.64 -132.40 61.30
CA GLU A 216 17.02 -132.88 61.27
C GLU A 216 17.21 -134.15 62.12
N ALA A 217 16.57 -134.24 63.29
CA ALA A 217 16.50 -135.47 64.07
C ALA A 217 15.89 -136.65 63.26
N ASN A 218 14.79 -136.40 62.55
CA ASN A 218 14.18 -137.39 61.66
C ASN A 218 15.05 -137.72 60.44
N ARG A 219 15.78 -136.75 59.89
CA ARG A 219 16.74 -136.99 58.79
C ARG A 219 17.95 -137.81 59.24
N SER A 220 18.44 -137.66 60.47
CA SER A 220 19.55 -138.45 61.01
C SER A 220 19.24 -139.95 61.00
N MET A 221 18.03 -140.34 61.44
CA MET A 221 17.55 -141.73 61.35
C MET A 221 17.48 -142.25 59.90
N ALA A 222 17.04 -141.41 58.95
CA ALA A 222 16.98 -141.78 57.53
C ALA A 222 18.35 -141.76 56.83
N ALA A 223 19.32 -141.00 57.34
CA ALA A 223 20.66 -140.93 56.75
C ALA A 223 21.46 -142.22 57.00
N ILE A 224 21.29 -142.85 58.18
CA ILE A 224 21.93 -144.14 58.51
C ILE A 224 21.54 -145.25 57.53
N THR A 225 20.28 -145.25 57.04
CA THR A 225 19.81 -146.24 56.07
C THR A 225 20.27 -145.93 54.65
N VAL A 226 20.35 -144.64 54.26
CA VAL A 226 20.77 -144.23 52.90
C VAL A 226 22.30 -144.30 52.70
N ASN A 227 23.11 -143.99 53.71
CA ASN A 227 24.57 -143.89 53.51
C ASN A 227 25.24 -145.24 53.14
N ASN A 228 24.62 -146.36 53.56
CA ASN A 228 25.00 -147.71 53.12
C ASN A 228 24.77 -147.97 51.61
N ALA A 229 23.92 -147.19 50.94
CA ALA A 229 23.66 -147.30 49.51
C ALA A 229 24.58 -146.41 48.67
N THR A 230 24.84 -145.17 49.10
CA THR A 230 25.55 -144.15 48.29
C THR A 230 27.03 -144.44 48.07
N ALA A 231 27.68 -145.16 48.99
CA ALA A 231 29.10 -145.53 48.86
C ALA A 231 29.43 -146.30 47.57
N ARG A 232 28.43 -146.92 46.92
CA ARG A 232 28.58 -147.67 45.66
C ARG A 232 28.54 -146.80 44.39
N ALA A 233 28.18 -145.52 44.47
CA ALA A 233 27.89 -144.70 43.28
C ALA A 233 28.99 -143.70 42.89
N ASN A 234 29.77 -143.18 43.85
CA ASN A 234 30.68 -142.05 43.61
C ASN A 234 31.96 -142.37 42.81
N GLN A 235 32.25 -143.64 42.52
CA GLN A 235 33.47 -144.02 41.76
C GLN A 235 33.39 -143.72 40.24
N ALA A 236 32.32 -143.11 39.75
CA ALA A 236 32.01 -143.03 38.31
C ALA A 236 32.16 -141.65 37.63
N LEU A 237 32.29 -140.53 38.36
CA LEU A 237 31.98 -139.19 37.81
C LEU A 237 33.19 -138.30 37.45
N ASP A 238 34.40 -138.62 37.90
CA ASP A 238 35.55 -137.68 37.84
C ASP A 238 36.20 -137.47 36.46
N MET A 239 35.75 -138.15 35.39
CA MET A 239 36.48 -138.20 34.10
C MET A 239 36.12 -137.14 33.04
N TYR A 240 35.15 -136.24 33.26
CA TYR A 240 34.52 -135.46 32.16
C TYR A 240 34.99 -133.99 31.94
N LYS A 241 35.71 -133.36 32.87
CA LYS A 241 35.70 -131.86 33.00
C LYS A 241 36.80 -131.04 32.29
N ALA A 242 37.50 -131.53 31.27
CA ALA A 242 38.82 -130.98 30.89
C ALA A 242 38.92 -130.00 29.69
N GLU A 243 37.84 -129.66 28.94
CA GLU A 243 37.98 -129.37 27.50
C GLU A 243 37.71 -127.93 26.95
N GLN A 244 37.22 -126.94 27.72
CA GLN A 244 36.76 -125.64 27.16
C GLN A 244 37.56 -124.39 27.64
N ARG A 245 38.36 -123.69 26.79
CA ARG A 245 39.06 -122.45 27.23
C ARG A 245 39.53 -121.35 26.22
N ASP A 246 39.42 -121.46 24.89
CA ASP A 246 40.34 -120.71 23.98
C ASP A 246 39.80 -119.53 23.09
N ASP A 247 38.53 -119.10 23.15
CA ASP A 247 37.88 -118.34 22.04
C ASP A 247 37.86 -116.76 22.04
N GLU A 248 38.39 -116.02 23.02
CA GLU A 248 37.92 -114.62 23.30
C GLU A 248 38.67 -113.37 22.67
N PHE A 249 39.65 -113.46 21.76
CA PHE A 249 40.67 -112.38 21.59
C PHE A 249 40.51 -111.28 20.48
N GLU A 250 39.57 -111.32 19.51
CA GLU A 250 39.75 -110.62 18.20
C GLU A 250 39.13 -109.20 17.95
N LEU A 251 38.38 -108.56 18.87
CA LEU A 251 37.36 -107.54 18.46
C LEU A 251 37.73 -106.03 18.40
N ASP A 252 38.87 -105.55 18.90
CA ASP A 252 39.01 -104.14 19.38
C ASP A 252 39.53 -103.03 18.41
N ALA A 253 39.75 -103.28 17.11
CA ALA A 253 40.70 -102.46 16.30
C ALA A 253 40.17 -101.33 15.35
N GLN A 254 38.88 -100.95 15.31
CA GLN A 254 38.30 -100.24 14.13
C GLN A 254 37.92 -98.73 14.23
N ILE A 255 38.16 -98.01 15.34
CA ILE A 255 37.40 -96.76 15.63
C ILE A 255 38.04 -95.41 15.18
N ASP A 256 39.35 -95.30 14.92
CA ASP A 256 40.05 -94.00 14.98
C ASP A 256 40.06 -93.06 13.74
N GLN A 257 39.55 -93.44 12.56
CA GLN A 257 39.86 -92.69 11.32
C GLN A 257 38.97 -91.48 10.95
N PHE A 258 37.79 -91.28 11.56
CA PHE A 258 36.76 -90.36 10.98
C PHE A 258 36.88 -88.85 11.32
N ALA A 259 37.76 -88.44 12.23
CA ALA A 259 37.68 -87.10 12.84
C ALA A 259 38.31 -85.94 12.00
N LEU A 260 39.21 -86.23 11.04
CA LEU A 260 40.15 -85.21 10.55
C LEU A 260 39.63 -84.26 9.44
N GLN A 261 38.57 -84.62 8.70
CA GLN A 261 38.24 -83.91 7.44
C GLN A 261 37.45 -82.60 7.58
N LYS A 262 36.74 -82.36 8.69
CA LYS A 262 35.64 -81.37 8.72
C LYS A 262 36.06 -79.89 8.90
N ARG A 263 37.33 -79.58 9.15
CA ARG A 263 37.79 -78.20 9.47
C ARG A 263 38.17 -77.32 8.26
N ARG A 264 38.45 -77.88 7.08
CA ARG A 264 39.14 -77.14 5.98
C ARG A 264 38.26 -76.23 5.10
N VAL A 265 36.94 -76.16 5.30
CA VAL A 265 36.00 -75.61 4.30
C VAL A 265 35.55 -74.15 4.55
N ASN A 266 35.66 -73.62 5.77
CA ASN A 266 35.00 -72.34 6.13
C ASN A 266 35.80 -71.05 5.86
N GLU A 267 37.12 -71.10 5.74
CA GLU A 267 37.94 -69.87 5.69
C GLU A 267 37.91 -69.15 4.31
N ALA A 268 37.55 -69.86 3.24
CA ALA A 268 37.64 -69.33 1.86
C ALA A 268 36.55 -68.31 1.46
N ARG A 269 35.51 -68.09 2.28
CA ARG A 269 34.31 -67.31 1.87
C ARG A 269 34.38 -65.81 2.24
N SER A 270 35.20 -65.42 3.21
CA SER A 270 35.19 -64.05 3.77
C SER A 270 35.91 -62.98 2.93
N ALA A 271 36.84 -63.35 2.05
CA ALA A 271 37.73 -62.39 1.37
C ALA A 271 37.14 -61.70 0.13
N ARG A 272 35.89 -62.01 -0.25
CA ARG A 272 35.33 -61.66 -1.58
C ARG A 272 34.41 -60.43 -1.59
N GLU A 273 34.03 -59.88 -0.44
CA GLU A 273 33.02 -58.82 -0.33
C GLU A 273 33.63 -57.40 -0.31
N ASP A 274 34.79 -57.20 0.32
CA ASP A 274 35.33 -55.84 0.56
C ASP A 274 35.88 -55.14 -0.69
N ALA A 275 36.20 -55.88 -1.75
CA ALA A 275 36.69 -55.32 -3.01
C ALA A 275 35.66 -54.42 -3.72
N LYS A 276 34.36 -54.72 -3.61
CA LYS A 276 33.29 -53.99 -4.31
C LYS A 276 33.02 -52.58 -3.78
N ARG A 277 33.52 -52.24 -2.58
CA ARG A 277 33.13 -51.01 -1.87
C ARG A 277 34.02 -49.79 -2.20
N LYS A 278 35.20 -49.99 -2.80
CA LYS A 278 36.14 -48.90 -3.16
C LYS A 278 35.90 -48.23 -4.53
N GLU A 279 35.18 -48.87 -5.44
CA GLU A 279 35.01 -48.39 -6.83
C GLU A 279 34.02 -47.20 -6.96
N ALA A 280 33.13 -47.02 -5.97
CA ALA A 280 32.05 -46.05 -6.03
C ALA A 280 32.46 -44.58 -5.72
N GLN A 281 33.68 -44.34 -5.23
CA GLN A 281 34.07 -43.03 -4.70
C GLN A 281 34.69 -42.09 -5.76
N GLY A 282 35.44 -42.63 -6.73
CA GLY A 282 36.19 -41.85 -7.74
C GLY A 282 35.36 -41.18 -8.85
N ARG A 283 34.03 -41.21 -8.79
CA ARG A 283 33.15 -40.50 -9.76
C ARG A 283 32.84 -39.05 -9.38
N ARG A 284 33.23 -38.59 -8.17
CA ARG A 284 32.91 -37.22 -7.68
C ARG A 284 34.00 -36.17 -7.94
N ASP A 285 35.27 -36.56 -8.09
CA ASP A 285 36.39 -35.60 -8.12
C ASP A 285 36.69 -35.02 -9.52
N LYS A 286 35.91 -35.37 -10.55
CA LYS A 286 36.11 -34.88 -11.94
C LYS A 286 35.36 -33.59 -12.28
N MET A 287 34.62 -33.02 -11.34
CA MET A 287 33.78 -31.83 -11.57
C MET A 287 34.44 -30.50 -11.17
N VAL A 288 35.61 -30.55 -10.51
CA VAL A 288 36.24 -29.36 -9.88
C VAL A 288 37.36 -28.74 -10.74
N THR A 289 38.05 -29.52 -11.58
CA THR A 289 39.32 -29.11 -12.21
C THR A 289 39.22 -28.38 -13.56
N LEU A 290 38.02 -28.07 -14.04
CA LEU A 290 37.81 -27.47 -15.38
C LEU A 290 37.25 -26.03 -15.37
N MET A 291 37.02 -25.42 -14.19
CA MET A 291 36.48 -24.06 -14.07
C MET A 291 37.53 -22.94 -13.92
N GLU A 292 38.81 -23.25 -13.67
CA GLU A 292 39.77 -22.24 -13.17
C GLU A 292 40.77 -21.67 -14.21
N ALA A 293 40.77 -22.13 -15.47
CA ALA A 293 41.90 -21.88 -16.39
C ALA A 293 41.74 -20.76 -17.45
N ASP A 294 40.61 -20.65 -18.18
CA ASP A 294 40.54 -19.80 -19.41
C ASP A 294 39.91 -18.40 -19.23
N LEU A 295 39.45 -18.06 -18.01
CA LEU A 295 38.86 -16.72 -17.72
C LEU A 295 39.89 -15.57 -17.71
N ALA A 296 41.19 -15.86 -17.77
CA ALA A 296 42.25 -14.88 -17.54
C ALA A 296 42.81 -14.19 -18.81
N SER A 297 42.82 -14.86 -19.98
CA SER A 297 43.79 -14.50 -21.05
C SER A 297 43.26 -13.66 -22.22
N ARG A 298 41.98 -13.26 -22.27
CA ARG A 298 41.37 -12.61 -23.47
C ARG A 298 40.90 -11.15 -23.29
N ARG A 299 41.28 -10.47 -22.20
CA ARG A 299 40.81 -9.09 -21.88
C ARG A 299 41.84 -7.96 -22.09
N ALA A 300 43.03 -8.22 -22.62
CA ALA A 300 44.16 -7.29 -22.52
C ALA A 300 44.63 -6.57 -23.80
N THR A 301 44.13 -6.90 -25.01
CA THR A 301 44.86 -6.58 -26.25
C THR A 301 44.02 -6.14 -27.47
N MET A 302 43.17 -5.10 -27.34
CA MET A 302 42.61 -4.44 -28.54
C MET A 302 42.30 -2.93 -28.39
N ILE A 303 43.38 -2.15 -28.36
CA ILE A 303 43.60 -0.91 -29.13
C ILE A 303 42.67 0.30 -28.87
N ARG A 304 43.29 1.39 -28.40
CA ARG A 304 42.74 2.74 -28.20
C ARG A 304 43.81 3.75 -28.67
N TYR A 305 43.40 4.84 -29.34
CA TYR A 305 44.19 6.02 -29.81
C TYR A 305 44.90 6.00 -31.19
N ALA A 306 44.49 6.94 -32.06
CA ALA A 306 45.25 7.54 -33.18
C ALA A 306 44.68 8.95 -33.50
N THR A 307 45.51 9.96 -33.81
CA THR A 307 45.11 11.39 -33.80
C THR A 307 45.89 12.35 -34.74
N LYS A 308 45.21 13.41 -35.22
CA LYS A 308 45.65 14.83 -35.46
C LYS A 308 46.40 15.28 -36.76
N GLY A 309 46.06 16.50 -37.24
CA GLY A 309 46.80 17.38 -38.20
C GLY A 309 45.90 18.26 -39.11
N VAL A 310 46.24 19.47 -39.63
CA VAL A 310 46.81 20.75 -39.09
C VAL A 310 46.60 21.91 -40.12
N GLU A 311 46.81 23.17 -39.74
CA GLU A 311 46.56 24.44 -40.47
C GLU A 311 47.56 24.83 -41.61
N ASP A 312 47.14 25.67 -42.59
CA ASP A 312 47.84 26.90 -43.10
C ASP A 312 47.40 27.40 -44.51
N LYS A 313 47.28 28.74 -44.69
CA LYS A 313 47.72 29.61 -45.83
C LYS A 313 46.88 30.89 -46.08
N VAL A 314 47.47 32.06 -45.83
CA VAL A 314 47.00 33.41 -46.25
C VAL A 314 48.21 34.32 -46.54
N ALA A 315 48.37 34.87 -47.76
CA ALA A 315 49.16 36.08 -48.10
C ALA A 315 49.23 36.36 -49.63
N ALA A 316 48.69 37.50 -50.11
CA ALA A 316 48.97 38.14 -51.41
C ALA A 316 48.36 39.58 -51.50
N ASP A 317 48.87 40.41 -52.43
CA ASP A 317 48.28 41.64 -53.06
C ASP A 317 48.59 43.08 -52.53
N ALA A 318 49.45 43.83 -53.25
CA ALA A 318 49.55 45.31 -53.36
C ALA A 318 50.65 45.73 -54.40
N VAL A 319 50.60 46.95 -55.04
CA VAL A 319 51.78 47.85 -55.34
C VAL A 319 51.56 49.12 -56.24
N ASN A 320 51.02 49.05 -57.48
CA ASN A 320 51.44 49.96 -58.59
C ASN A 320 50.51 51.12 -59.04
N GLU A 321 50.97 52.39 -59.05
CA GLU A 321 50.30 53.58 -59.67
C GLU A 321 51.22 54.84 -59.81
N HIS A 322 51.49 55.40 -61.02
CA HIS A 322 51.96 56.82 -61.25
C HIS A 322 52.22 57.22 -62.74
N GLU A 323 51.74 58.39 -63.24
CA GLU A 323 52.17 58.98 -64.55
C GLU A 323 51.95 60.52 -64.76
N GLN A 324 50.86 60.92 -65.44
CA GLN A 324 50.68 62.09 -66.37
C GLN A 324 50.96 63.54 -65.91
N LYS A 325 51.25 64.47 -66.88
CA LYS A 325 51.17 65.94 -66.66
C LYS A 325 51.16 67.02 -67.79
N GLN A 326 51.78 66.88 -68.98
CA GLN A 326 52.38 68.08 -69.67
C GLN A 326 51.83 68.48 -71.07
N GLU A 327 51.40 69.75 -71.21
CA GLU A 327 51.02 70.52 -72.43
C GLU A 327 50.74 72.00 -72.01
N ARG A 328 50.82 73.05 -72.88
CA ARG A 328 50.10 74.36 -72.68
C ARG A 328 49.96 75.40 -73.82
N GLU A 329 51.03 76.09 -74.28
CA GLU A 329 51.00 77.58 -74.37
C GLU A 329 50.40 78.34 -75.60
N GLU A 330 51.16 78.48 -76.71
CA GLU A 330 51.29 79.52 -77.80
C GLU A 330 50.21 80.63 -78.12
N SER A 331 49.19 80.85 -77.30
CA SER A 331 47.87 81.38 -77.69
C SER A 331 47.67 82.93 -77.69
N LEU A 332 48.73 83.74 -77.61
CA LEU A 332 48.64 85.07 -76.97
C LEU A 332 48.37 86.33 -77.84
N ARG A 333 48.55 86.34 -79.16
CA ARG A 333 48.66 87.62 -79.93
C ARG A 333 47.43 88.11 -80.72
N ILE A 334 46.51 87.24 -81.10
CA ILE A 334 45.27 87.62 -81.85
C ILE A 334 44.31 88.48 -81.00
N ILE A 335 44.61 88.59 -79.70
CA ILE A 335 43.79 89.17 -78.64
C ILE A 335 43.57 90.69 -78.81
N ASP A 336 44.53 91.46 -79.32
CA ASP A 336 44.57 92.91 -79.07
C ASP A 336 43.58 93.76 -79.88
N ARG A 337 43.48 93.62 -81.21
CA ARG A 337 42.53 94.44 -82.00
C ARG A 337 41.06 94.15 -81.68
N SER A 338 40.77 92.94 -81.20
CA SER A 338 39.46 92.59 -80.68
C SER A 338 39.06 93.48 -79.49
N ARG A 339 40.03 93.95 -78.68
CA ARG A 339 39.77 94.70 -77.44
C ARG A 339 39.05 96.03 -77.65
N THR A 340 39.33 96.82 -78.70
CA THR A 340 38.81 98.20 -78.77
C THR A 340 37.34 98.27 -79.18
N GLN A 341 36.89 97.46 -80.14
CA GLN A 341 35.46 97.30 -80.41
C GLN A 341 34.75 96.59 -79.25
N GLN A 342 35.40 95.59 -78.61
CA GLN A 342 34.88 95.02 -77.37
C GLN A 342 34.70 96.09 -76.28
N LEU A 343 35.56 97.09 -76.13
CA LEU A 343 35.43 98.12 -75.08
C LEU A 343 34.17 98.98 -75.23
N MET A 344 33.78 99.36 -76.46
CA MET A 344 32.54 100.12 -76.72
C MET A 344 31.30 99.28 -76.43
N ILE A 345 31.27 98.04 -76.94
CA ILE A 345 30.17 97.10 -76.71
C ILE A 345 30.07 96.80 -75.20
N ARG A 346 31.20 96.51 -74.54
CA ARG A 346 31.31 96.34 -73.07
C ARG A 346 30.84 97.56 -72.30
N ALA A 347 30.99 98.79 -72.79
CA ALA A 347 30.52 99.98 -72.08
C ALA A 347 28.97 100.06 -72.07
N ALA A 348 28.34 99.79 -73.21
CA ALA A 348 26.88 99.74 -73.33
C ALA A 348 26.28 98.52 -72.62
N GLU A 349 26.91 97.36 -72.73
CA GLU A 349 26.59 96.15 -71.98
C GLU A 349 26.75 96.39 -70.48
N LYS A 350 27.83 97.01 -70.02
CA LYS A 350 28.04 97.37 -68.60
C LYS A 350 26.99 98.33 -68.06
N ALA A 351 26.43 99.20 -68.90
CA ALA A 351 25.33 100.09 -68.50
C ALA A 351 23.96 99.39 -68.44
N ARG A 352 23.72 98.38 -69.29
CA ARG A 352 22.54 97.49 -69.16
C ARG A 352 22.70 96.55 -67.97
N ALA A 353 23.82 95.84 -67.90
CA ALA A 353 24.22 95.00 -66.76
C ALA A 353 24.09 95.76 -65.45
N ALA A 354 24.59 97.00 -65.31
CA ALA A 354 24.42 97.77 -64.07
C ALA A 354 22.95 98.05 -63.69
N LYS A 355 22.02 98.15 -64.66
CA LYS A 355 20.57 98.26 -64.38
C LYS A 355 19.96 96.91 -64.04
N ASP A 356 20.34 95.88 -64.78
CA ASP A 356 19.88 94.52 -64.59
C ASP A 356 20.37 94.01 -63.22
N ASP A 357 21.66 94.15 -62.89
CA ASP A 357 22.30 93.97 -61.58
C ASP A 357 21.57 94.77 -60.49
N ALA A 358 21.24 96.04 -60.70
CA ALA A 358 20.51 96.83 -59.71
C ALA A 358 19.07 96.33 -59.47
N SER A 359 18.44 95.72 -60.48
CA SER A 359 17.15 95.04 -60.34
C SER A 359 17.31 93.67 -59.66
N PHE A 360 18.37 92.93 -60.01
CA PHE A 360 18.73 91.63 -59.48
C PHE A 360 19.06 91.74 -57.99
N VAL A 361 19.84 92.74 -57.57
CA VAL A 361 20.14 93.04 -56.16
C VAL A 361 18.88 93.37 -55.37
N ARG A 362 17.88 94.05 -55.95
CA ARG A 362 16.59 94.29 -55.26
C ARG A 362 15.79 93.01 -55.12
N GLN A 363 15.68 92.21 -56.18
CA GLN A 363 14.99 90.91 -56.14
C GLN A 363 15.70 89.94 -55.18
N TRP A 364 17.02 89.95 -55.16
CA TRP A 364 17.85 89.14 -54.28
C TRP A 364 17.70 89.55 -52.81
N LYS A 365 17.70 90.85 -52.50
CA LYS A 365 17.35 91.33 -51.15
C LYS A 365 15.96 90.86 -50.73
N LEU A 366 14.95 91.07 -51.57
CA LEU A 366 13.58 90.61 -51.28
C LEU A 366 13.49 89.09 -51.07
N ARG A 367 14.20 88.30 -51.89
CA ARG A 367 14.26 86.84 -51.76
C ARG A 367 15.04 86.40 -50.52
N ASN A 368 16.09 87.10 -50.16
CA ASN A 368 16.91 86.83 -48.97
C ASN A 368 16.13 87.18 -47.69
N ASP A 369 15.42 88.30 -47.64
CA ASP A 369 14.51 88.65 -46.55
C ASP A 369 13.37 87.62 -46.44
N LYS A 370 12.87 87.10 -47.56
CA LYS A 370 11.88 86.00 -47.58
C LYS A 370 12.49 84.70 -47.05
N LEU A 371 13.69 84.35 -47.49
CA LEU A 371 14.42 83.16 -47.05
C LEU A 371 14.74 83.21 -45.55
N GLN A 372 15.13 84.38 -45.02
CA GLN A 372 15.37 84.57 -43.60
C GLN A 372 14.10 84.37 -42.77
N ARG A 373 12.93 84.87 -43.22
CA ARG A 373 11.65 84.55 -42.56
C ARG A 373 11.30 83.07 -42.64
N GLU A 374 11.47 82.44 -43.81
CA GLU A 374 11.25 81.00 -44.00
C GLU A 374 12.15 80.17 -43.06
N GLU A 375 13.42 80.55 -42.90
CA GLU A 375 14.34 79.93 -41.94
C GLU A 375 13.98 80.20 -40.47
N GLU A 376 13.52 81.40 -40.12
CA GLU A 376 13.09 81.74 -38.76
C GLU A 376 11.82 80.98 -38.36
N GLU A 377 10.86 80.87 -39.28
CA GLU A 377 9.66 80.04 -39.15
C GLU A 377 10.03 78.55 -38.98
N GLU A 378 10.93 78.02 -39.83
CA GLU A 378 11.40 76.63 -39.71
C GLU A 378 12.15 76.38 -38.38
N LYS A 379 13.01 77.30 -37.95
CA LYS A 379 13.69 77.22 -36.65
C LYS A 379 12.70 77.22 -35.48
N LEU A 380 11.64 78.03 -35.56
CA LEU A 380 10.57 78.07 -34.56
C LEU A 380 9.73 76.77 -34.57
N GLU A 381 9.43 76.21 -35.75
CA GLU A 381 8.78 74.91 -35.88
C GLU A 381 9.63 73.77 -35.30
N VAL A 382 10.93 73.71 -35.62
CA VAL A 382 11.84 72.71 -35.06
C VAL A 382 11.93 72.86 -33.54
N MET A 383 12.05 74.09 -33.01
CA MET A 383 12.07 74.36 -31.57
C MET A 383 10.76 73.93 -30.88
N THR A 384 9.61 74.23 -31.46
CA THR A 384 8.31 73.88 -30.87
C THR A 384 8.07 72.37 -30.91
N ARG A 385 8.39 71.68 -32.03
CA ARG A 385 8.36 70.21 -32.13
C ARG A 385 9.30 69.56 -31.11
N ALA A 386 10.52 70.05 -30.96
CA ALA A 386 11.47 69.56 -29.96
C ALA A 386 10.95 69.73 -28.52
N LYS A 387 10.34 70.88 -28.20
CA LYS A 387 9.71 71.15 -26.89
C LYS A 387 8.48 70.27 -26.64
N MET A 388 7.67 69.98 -27.67
CA MET A 388 6.58 69.01 -27.56
C MET A 388 7.10 67.59 -27.27
N LEU A 389 8.16 67.16 -27.97
CA LEU A 389 8.81 65.86 -27.77
C LEU A 389 9.41 65.74 -26.35
N GLN A 390 10.11 66.78 -25.88
CA GLN A 390 10.63 66.85 -24.51
C GLN A 390 9.51 66.70 -23.47
N ASN A 391 8.38 67.41 -23.65
CA ASN A 391 7.21 67.29 -22.79
C ASN A 391 6.56 65.89 -22.85
N ALA A 392 6.57 65.23 -24.01
CA ALA A 392 6.10 63.86 -24.15
C ALA A 392 7.00 62.87 -23.39
N HIS A 393 8.33 63.01 -23.49
CA HIS A 393 9.29 62.22 -22.72
C HIS A 393 9.16 62.44 -21.21
N LEU A 394 8.99 63.68 -20.74
CA LEU A 394 8.73 63.95 -19.31
C LEU A 394 7.44 63.27 -18.82
N LYS A 395 6.36 63.29 -19.61
CA LYS A 395 5.13 62.54 -19.32
C LYS A 395 5.35 61.03 -19.29
N GLN A 396 6.17 60.49 -20.20
CA GLN A 396 6.51 59.07 -20.27
C GLN A 396 7.36 58.62 -19.07
N ILE A 397 8.37 59.41 -18.68
CA ILE A 397 9.18 59.21 -17.47
C ILE A 397 8.27 59.21 -16.24
N GLY A 398 7.41 60.22 -16.09
CA GLY A 398 6.45 60.29 -14.98
C GLY A 398 5.48 59.11 -14.93
N ARG A 399 5.07 58.55 -16.08
CA ARG A 399 4.29 57.30 -16.13
C ARG A 399 5.12 56.09 -15.67
N LYS A 400 6.35 55.92 -16.19
CA LYS A 400 7.25 54.83 -15.78
C LYS A 400 7.56 54.86 -14.28
N VAL A 401 7.82 56.03 -13.71
CA VAL A 401 8.06 56.20 -12.26
C VAL A 401 6.82 55.80 -11.46
N ARG A 402 5.62 56.27 -11.82
CA ARG A 402 4.38 55.85 -11.14
C ARG A 402 4.12 54.35 -11.25
N GLN A 403 4.39 53.74 -12.41
CA GLN A 403 4.24 52.31 -12.61
C GLN A 403 5.25 51.50 -11.76
N ALA A 404 6.49 51.95 -11.64
CA ALA A 404 7.51 51.32 -10.79
C ALA A 404 7.18 51.44 -9.30
N VAL A 405 6.64 52.58 -8.86
CA VAL A 405 6.15 52.78 -7.48
C VAL A 405 4.97 51.84 -7.21
N ALA A 406 3.95 51.82 -8.07
CA ALA A 406 2.78 50.96 -7.91
C ALA A 406 3.15 49.45 -7.92
N ALA A 407 4.08 49.03 -8.78
CA ALA A 407 4.58 47.65 -8.78
C ALA A 407 5.26 47.30 -7.45
N ARG A 408 6.11 48.18 -6.91
CA ARG A 408 6.78 47.98 -5.62
C ARG A 408 5.82 48.01 -4.43
N GLU A 409 4.77 48.85 -4.49
CA GLU A 409 3.69 48.85 -3.50
C GLU A 409 2.90 47.54 -3.54
N GLN A 410 2.65 47.01 -4.74
CA GLN A 410 1.97 45.72 -4.93
C GLN A 410 2.84 44.54 -4.46
N GLU A 411 4.12 44.48 -4.80
CA GLU A 411 5.06 43.48 -4.25
C GLU A 411 5.07 43.48 -2.72
N LEU A 412 5.04 44.67 -2.10
CA LEU A 412 5.08 44.84 -0.65
C LEU A 412 3.73 44.51 0.01
N PHE A 413 2.62 44.71 -0.71
CA PHE A 413 1.28 44.24 -0.33
C PHE A 413 1.19 42.71 -0.41
N ASP A 414 1.63 42.12 -1.52
CA ASP A 414 1.62 40.68 -1.75
C ASP A 414 2.48 39.96 -0.70
N PHE A 415 3.69 40.45 -0.42
CA PHE A 415 4.54 39.94 0.67
C PHE A 415 3.85 39.99 2.04
N LYS A 416 3.18 41.10 2.37
CA LYS A 416 2.39 41.22 3.62
C LYS A 416 1.23 40.24 3.64
N ASN A 417 0.55 40.04 2.52
CA ASN A 417 -0.59 39.13 2.43
C ASN A 417 -0.16 37.66 2.53
N THR A 418 0.91 37.25 1.83
CA THR A 418 1.51 35.92 1.98
C THR A 418 1.96 35.66 3.42
N LYS A 419 2.59 36.65 4.07
CA LYS A 419 2.96 36.55 5.49
C LYS A 419 1.74 36.40 6.40
N ARG A 420 0.65 37.15 6.15
CA ARG A 420 -0.61 37.03 6.89
C ARG A 420 -1.22 35.64 6.74
N VAL A 421 -1.35 35.14 5.51
CA VAL A 421 -1.87 33.79 5.23
C VAL A 421 -1.04 32.72 5.92
N ALA A 422 0.30 32.81 5.87
CA ALA A 422 1.17 31.87 6.56
C ALA A 422 1.00 31.90 8.10
N MET A 423 0.69 33.06 8.69
CA MET A 423 0.38 33.18 10.12
C MET A 423 -1.01 32.60 10.46
N GLU A 424 -2.01 32.85 9.62
CA GLU A 424 -3.36 32.28 9.74
C GLU A 424 -3.32 30.74 9.63
N ASP A 425 -2.54 30.19 8.69
CA ASP A 425 -2.31 28.74 8.57
C ASP A 425 -1.59 28.15 9.80
N ASP A 426 -0.62 28.87 10.37
CA ASP A 426 0.08 28.48 11.61
C ASP A 426 -0.85 28.46 12.84
N GLU A 427 -1.79 29.40 12.92
CA GLU A 427 -2.81 29.48 13.98
C GLU A 427 -3.87 28.39 13.80
N MET A 428 -4.39 28.21 12.58
CA MET A 428 -5.30 27.13 12.23
C MET A 428 -4.70 25.75 12.53
N PHE A 429 -3.41 25.55 12.24
CA PHE A 429 -2.71 24.32 12.60
C PHE A 429 -2.63 24.11 14.11
N LYS A 430 -2.26 25.13 14.90
CA LYS A 430 -2.24 25.01 16.38
C LYS A 430 -3.63 24.66 16.93
N HIS A 431 -4.67 25.33 16.47
CA HIS A 431 -6.05 25.04 16.89
C HIS A 431 -6.46 23.60 16.54
N TYR A 432 -6.19 23.17 15.31
CA TYR A 432 -6.46 21.81 14.86
C TYR A 432 -5.70 20.77 15.69
N THR A 433 -4.39 20.95 15.90
CA THR A 433 -3.59 19.98 16.67
C THR A 433 -3.98 19.94 18.13
N ASN A 434 -4.34 21.08 18.74
CA ASN A 434 -4.82 21.11 20.12
C ASN A 434 -6.15 20.35 20.25
N ALA A 435 -7.12 20.56 19.35
CA ALA A 435 -8.37 19.83 19.36
C ALA A 435 -8.19 18.30 19.22
N CYS A 436 -7.25 17.87 18.36
CA CYS A 436 -6.90 16.44 18.24
C CYS A 436 -6.18 15.91 19.50
N MET A 437 -5.30 16.70 20.10
CA MET A 437 -4.60 16.34 21.35
C MET A 437 -5.57 16.20 22.52
N ASP A 438 -6.53 17.11 22.67
CA ASP A 438 -7.56 17.09 23.71
C ASP A 438 -8.47 15.86 23.57
N GLU A 439 -8.89 15.53 22.35
CA GLU A 439 -9.68 14.33 22.06
C GLU A 439 -8.90 13.03 22.37
N TRP A 440 -7.60 12.96 22.03
CA TRP A 440 -6.77 11.81 22.36
C TRP A 440 -6.47 11.71 23.86
N ALA A 441 -6.35 12.84 24.56
CA ALA A 441 -6.22 12.92 26.00
C ALA A 441 -7.49 12.42 26.71
N TYR A 442 -8.66 12.86 26.25
CA TYR A 442 -9.97 12.38 26.71
C TYR A 442 -10.11 10.86 26.51
N GLN A 443 -9.70 10.35 25.34
CA GLN A 443 -9.65 8.92 25.06
C GLN A 443 -8.58 8.15 25.86
N LYS A 444 -7.76 8.80 26.70
CA LYS A 444 -6.64 8.19 27.45
C LYS A 444 -5.69 7.44 26.52
N LYS A 445 -5.19 8.11 25.47
CA LYS A 445 -4.15 7.62 24.56
C LYS A 445 -2.82 8.34 24.86
N ASP A 446 -1.68 7.75 24.49
CA ASP A 446 -0.37 8.38 24.73
C ASP A 446 -0.14 9.57 23.77
N LEU A 447 0.08 10.75 24.33
CA LEU A 447 0.29 11.99 23.58
C LEU A 447 1.74 12.19 23.11
N ARG A 448 2.70 11.40 23.61
CA ARG A 448 4.14 11.55 23.30
C ARG A 448 4.47 11.58 21.81
N PRO A 449 3.88 10.74 20.92
CA PRO A 449 4.16 10.78 19.49
C PRO A 449 3.86 12.14 18.85
N MET A 450 2.76 12.77 19.27
CA MET A 450 2.32 14.06 18.75
C MET A 450 3.16 15.20 19.30
N LEU A 451 3.48 15.20 20.60
CA LEU A 451 4.39 16.18 21.20
C LEU A 451 5.78 16.16 20.55
N MET A 452 6.30 14.97 20.21
CA MET A 452 7.58 14.84 19.53
C MET A 452 7.56 15.40 18.09
N GLU A 453 6.48 15.21 17.33
CA GLU A 453 6.36 15.78 15.98
C GLU A 453 6.09 17.30 16.01
N LEU A 454 5.38 17.81 17.03
CA LEU A 454 5.16 19.25 17.22
C LEU A 454 6.42 20.02 17.66
N THR A 455 7.32 19.38 18.41
CA THR A 455 8.60 19.98 18.86
C THR A 455 9.70 19.87 17.82
N LYS A 456 9.51 19.05 16.78
CA LYS A 456 10.46 18.84 15.69
C LYS A 456 10.59 20.12 14.86
N GLN A 457 11.74 20.78 14.97
CA GLN A 457 12.07 21.89 14.07
C GLN A 457 12.11 21.35 12.63
N ARG A 458 11.16 21.80 11.82
CA ARG A 458 11.22 21.63 10.37
C ARG A 458 12.09 22.74 9.83
N ASP A 459 13.09 22.38 9.03
CA ASP A 459 13.86 23.35 8.26
C ASP A 459 12.88 24.20 7.47
N LYS A 460 12.88 25.51 7.75
CA LYS A 460 12.11 26.46 6.95
C LYS A 460 12.76 26.51 5.58
N VAL A 461 12.13 25.83 4.62
CA VAL A 461 12.50 25.94 3.20
C VAL A 461 12.59 27.43 2.88
N SER A 462 13.80 27.85 2.52
CA SER A 462 14.17 29.26 2.31
C SER A 462 13.71 29.78 0.96
#